data_AF-B5JSJ8-F1
#
_entry.id   AF-B5JSJ8-F1
#
_cell.length_a   1.000
_cell.length_b   1.000
_cell.length_c   1.000
_cell.angle_alpha   90.00
_cell.angle_beta   90.00
_cell.angle_gamma   90.00
#
_symmetry.space_group_name_H-M   'P 1'
#
loop_
_entity.id
_entity.type
_entity.pdbx_description
1 polymer ?
#
loop_
_entity_poly.entity_id
_entity_poly.type
_entity_poly.pdbx_seq_one_letter_code
_entity_poly.pdbx_strand_id
1 'polypeptide(L)'
;MTKQWIQTGVVALFALSMAACGGTKVQRIDTNETVDLSGAWNDTDSRLVSEEMISDALARPWVADHVRKTGDRPAVIVGTVRNLSHEHINVNTFVNDMERSLINSGRVDFVASAQERQEIRDERVDQDLNASAATRNEAGQELGADYMLKGEINTIVDREGKQQVRYYQVDLTMISLADNRKVWIGQKKIKKYVKNANLRF
;
A
#
# COMPACT_ATOMS: atom_id res chain seq x y z
N MET A 1 34.82 21.48 -59.17
CA MET A 1 34.86 20.27 -58.32
C MET A 1 34.46 20.51 -56.85
N THR A 2 33.96 21.69 -56.46
CA THR A 2 33.70 22.02 -55.04
C THR A 2 32.23 21.87 -54.59
N LYS A 3 31.25 21.92 -55.51
CA LYS A 3 29.82 21.76 -55.17
C LYS A 3 29.39 20.30 -54.90
N GLN A 4 30.07 19.33 -55.52
CA GLN A 4 29.71 17.91 -55.43
C GLN A 4 30.04 17.30 -54.05
N TRP A 5 31.08 17.82 -53.37
CA TRP A 5 31.48 17.42 -52.02
C TRP A 5 30.57 18.00 -50.92
N ILE A 6 29.98 19.17 -51.15
CA ILE A 6 29.03 19.79 -50.23
C ILE A 6 27.69 19.03 -50.24
N GLN A 7 27.25 18.57 -51.41
CA GLN A 7 26.02 17.77 -51.52
C GLN A 7 26.14 16.37 -50.90
N THR A 8 27.28 15.69 -51.04
CA THR A 8 27.52 14.40 -50.36
C THR A 8 27.71 14.54 -48.85
N GLY A 9 28.31 15.64 -48.38
CA GLY A 9 28.45 15.93 -46.95
C GLY A 9 27.12 16.20 -46.24
N VAL A 10 26.19 16.91 -46.89
CA VAL A 10 24.86 17.22 -46.34
C VAL A 10 23.96 15.97 -46.28
N VAL A 11 24.04 15.08 -47.27
CA VAL A 11 23.28 13.81 -47.26
C VAL A 11 23.81 12.85 -46.18
N ALA A 12 25.12 12.80 -45.94
CA ALA A 12 25.70 12.00 -44.87
C ALA A 12 25.36 12.54 -43.46
N LEU A 13 25.22 13.86 -43.30
CA LEU A 13 24.84 14.48 -42.03
C LEU A 13 23.33 14.34 -41.73
N PHE A 14 22.47 14.27 -42.76
CA PHE A 14 21.04 14.01 -42.61
C PHE A 14 20.71 12.53 -42.36
N ALA A 15 21.58 11.62 -42.80
CA ALA A 15 21.45 10.19 -42.50
C ALA A 15 21.81 9.85 -41.04
N LEU A 16 22.65 10.66 -40.38
CA LEU A 16 23.04 10.47 -38.98
C LEU A 16 22.02 11.02 -37.97
N SER A 17 21.09 11.88 -38.39
CA SER A 17 20.06 12.46 -37.52
C SER A 17 18.85 11.55 -37.28
N MET A 18 18.78 10.36 -37.89
CA MET A 18 17.65 9.43 -37.74
C MET A 18 17.86 8.31 -36.70
N ALA A 19 19.00 8.28 -35.99
CA ALA A 19 19.28 7.27 -34.95
C ALA A 19 18.85 7.67 -33.53
N ALA A 20 18.11 8.78 -33.36
CA ALA A 20 17.78 9.36 -32.05
C ALA A 20 16.39 8.98 -31.51
N CYS A 21 15.78 7.88 -31.97
CA CYS A 21 14.51 7.38 -31.42
C CYS A 21 14.76 6.20 -30.46
N GLY A 22 15.53 6.44 -29.40
CA GLY A 22 15.55 5.58 -28.22
C GLY A 22 14.29 5.79 -27.39
N GLY A 23 13.14 5.31 -27.87
CA GLY A 23 11.89 5.36 -27.12
C GLY A 23 11.97 4.53 -25.82
N THR A 24 11.17 4.90 -24.82
CA THR A 24 11.04 4.11 -23.59
C THR A 24 10.61 2.69 -23.93
N LYS A 25 11.49 1.71 -23.68
CA LYS A 25 11.19 0.29 -23.89
C LYS A 25 10.40 -0.22 -22.68
N VAL A 26 9.10 -0.42 -22.86
CA VAL A 26 8.22 -1.00 -21.84
C VAL A 26 8.12 -2.50 -22.07
N GLN A 27 8.55 -3.29 -21.11
CA GLN A 27 8.37 -4.73 -21.10
C GLN A 27 7.54 -5.11 -19.87
N ARG A 28 6.55 -5.98 -20.05
CA ARG A 28 5.81 -6.57 -18.93
C ARG A 28 6.70 -7.64 -18.31
N ILE A 29 6.90 -7.53 -17.01
CA ILE A 29 7.63 -8.49 -16.18
C ILE A 29 6.65 -9.14 -15.20
N ASP A 30 7.03 -10.27 -14.62
CA ASP A 30 6.21 -10.95 -13.62
C ASP A 30 6.12 -10.11 -12.34
N THR A 31 4.95 -10.09 -11.68
CA THR A 31 4.74 -9.31 -10.45
C THR A 31 5.52 -9.85 -9.25
N ASN A 32 6.04 -11.08 -9.32
CA ASN A 32 6.87 -11.67 -8.27
C ASN A 32 8.37 -11.44 -8.52
N GLU A 33 8.75 -10.94 -9.69
CA GLU A 33 10.14 -10.64 -10.00
C GLU A 33 10.59 -9.43 -9.18
N THR A 34 11.62 -9.61 -8.35
CA THR A 34 12.16 -8.51 -7.55
C THR A 34 13.03 -7.59 -8.41
N VAL A 35 12.58 -6.36 -8.62
CA VAL A 35 13.31 -5.34 -9.37
C VAL A 35 13.54 -4.09 -8.51
N ASP A 36 14.79 -3.86 -8.13
CA ASP A 36 15.23 -2.66 -7.41
C ASP A 36 15.94 -1.69 -8.35
N LEU A 37 15.24 -0.64 -8.80
CA LEU A 37 15.80 0.39 -9.68
C LEU A 37 16.51 1.50 -8.91
N SER A 38 15.84 2.07 -7.92
CA SER A 38 16.26 3.29 -7.20
C SER A 38 16.73 3.03 -5.77
N GLY A 39 16.41 1.86 -5.22
CA GLY A 39 16.50 1.57 -3.78
C GLY A 39 15.45 2.30 -2.92
N ALA A 40 14.53 3.04 -3.54
CA ALA A 40 13.34 3.56 -2.87
C ALA A 40 12.37 2.41 -2.51
N TRP A 41 11.33 2.74 -1.76
CA TRP A 41 10.22 1.81 -1.52
C TRP A 41 9.60 1.32 -2.84
N ASN A 42 9.36 0.00 -2.96
CA ASN A 42 8.75 -0.61 -4.15
C ASN A 42 7.62 -1.62 -3.82
N ASP A 43 7.12 -2.28 -4.87
CA ASP A 43 6.10 -3.32 -4.82
C ASP A 43 6.54 -4.53 -3.98
N THR A 44 7.82 -4.94 -4.12
CA THR A 44 8.37 -6.05 -3.36
C THR A 44 8.40 -5.75 -1.86
N ASP A 45 8.80 -4.54 -1.47
CA ASP A 45 8.76 -4.11 -0.07
C ASP A 45 7.33 -4.14 0.48
N SER A 46 6.38 -3.59 -0.30
CA SER A 46 4.95 -3.56 0.06
C SER A 46 4.43 -4.97 0.32
N ARG A 47 4.72 -5.91 -0.60
CA ARG A 47 4.31 -7.30 -0.49
C ARG A 47 4.93 -8.00 0.71
N LEU A 48 6.23 -7.81 0.95
CA LEU A 48 6.93 -8.40 2.10
C LEU A 48 6.40 -7.90 3.44
N VAL A 49 5.97 -6.64 3.51
CA VAL A 49 5.29 -6.10 4.70
C VAL A 49 3.90 -6.71 4.84
N SER A 50 3.08 -6.72 3.79
CA SER A 50 1.75 -7.33 3.82
C SER A 50 1.80 -8.78 4.30
N GLU A 51 2.63 -9.61 3.67
CA GLU A 51 2.76 -11.05 3.96
C GLU A 51 3.15 -11.30 5.43
N GLU A 52 4.14 -10.56 5.95
CA GLU A 52 4.54 -10.65 7.36
C GLU A 52 3.38 -10.29 8.28
N MET A 53 2.74 -9.14 8.04
CA MET A 53 1.71 -8.61 8.92
C MET A 53 0.46 -9.49 8.94
N ILE A 54 0.06 -10.02 7.79
CA ILE A 54 -1.06 -10.95 7.66
C ILE A 54 -0.76 -12.24 8.44
N SER A 55 0.42 -12.82 8.19
CA SER A 55 0.85 -14.06 8.85
C SER A 55 0.90 -13.90 10.37
N ASP A 56 1.55 -12.85 10.86
CA ASP A 56 1.65 -12.59 12.29
C ASP A 56 0.28 -12.29 12.92
N ALA A 57 -0.55 -11.44 12.29
CA ALA A 57 -1.88 -11.11 12.81
C ALA A 57 -2.77 -12.35 12.95
N LEU A 58 -2.76 -13.26 11.97
CA LEU A 58 -3.57 -14.48 11.99
C LEU A 58 -3.03 -15.55 12.96
N ALA A 59 -1.71 -15.58 13.20
CA ALA A 59 -1.09 -16.53 14.12
C ALA A 59 -1.31 -16.19 15.60
N ARG A 60 -1.68 -14.94 15.91
CA ARG A 60 -1.81 -14.42 17.28
C ARG A 60 -3.20 -14.69 17.88
N PRO A 61 -3.31 -14.79 19.22
CA PRO A 61 -4.54 -15.27 19.86
C PRO A 61 -5.68 -14.25 19.87
N TRP A 62 -5.47 -12.98 19.49
CA TRP A 62 -6.46 -11.91 19.64
C TRP A 62 -7.82 -12.23 18.99
N VAL A 63 -7.82 -12.87 17.81
CA VAL A 63 -9.06 -13.32 17.15
C VAL A 63 -9.76 -14.40 17.97
N ALA A 64 -9.01 -15.43 18.39
CA ALA A 64 -9.57 -16.55 19.15
C ALA A 64 -10.07 -16.10 20.53
N ASP A 65 -9.39 -15.14 21.15
CA ASP A 65 -9.78 -14.52 22.41
C ASP A 65 -11.04 -13.69 22.26
N HIS A 66 -11.18 -12.95 21.15
CA HIS A 66 -12.41 -12.23 20.84
C HIS A 66 -13.58 -13.20 20.66
N VAL A 67 -13.46 -14.18 19.76
CA VAL A 67 -14.50 -15.18 19.49
C VAL A 67 -14.92 -15.93 20.76
N ARG A 68 -13.96 -16.30 21.62
CA ARG A 68 -14.25 -16.97 22.90
C ARG A 68 -15.04 -16.08 23.87
N LYS A 69 -14.87 -14.75 23.79
CA LYS A 69 -15.51 -13.78 24.67
C LYS A 69 -16.89 -13.35 24.16
N THR A 70 -17.05 -13.15 22.85
CA THR A 70 -18.24 -12.56 22.24
C THR A 70 -19.12 -13.58 21.52
N GLY A 71 -18.54 -14.68 21.04
CA GLY A 71 -19.21 -15.64 20.15
C GLY A 71 -19.14 -15.28 18.66
N ASP A 72 -18.71 -14.06 18.34
CA ASP A 72 -18.70 -13.51 16.98
C ASP A 72 -17.27 -13.25 16.48
N ARG A 73 -17.12 -13.02 15.18
CA ARG A 73 -15.85 -12.59 14.60
C ARG A 73 -15.59 -11.12 14.93
N PRO A 74 -14.34 -10.72 15.18
CA PRO A 74 -14.02 -9.32 15.43
C PRO A 74 -14.31 -8.46 14.20
N ALA A 75 -15.03 -7.36 14.41
CA ALA A 75 -15.18 -6.29 13.43
C ALA A 75 -14.01 -5.29 13.56
N VAL A 76 -13.31 -5.02 12.45
CA VAL A 76 -12.12 -4.16 12.42
C VAL A 76 -12.36 -2.98 11.49
N ILE A 77 -11.96 -1.78 11.94
CA ILE A 77 -11.84 -0.61 11.05
C ILE A 77 -10.38 -0.30 10.77
N VAL A 78 -10.08 0.05 9.53
CA VAL A 78 -8.78 0.62 9.17
C VAL A 78 -8.75 2.10 9.58
N GLY A 79 -7.91 2.41 10.55
CA GLY A 79 -7.58 3.77 10.95
C GLY A 79 -6.43 4.34 10.12
N THR A 80 -5.94 5.51 10.53
CA THR A 80 -4.82 6.16 9.85
C THR A 80 -3.53 5.35 9.99
N VAL A 81 -2.87 5.09 8.87
CA VAL A 81 -1.50 4.61 8.80
C VAL A 81 -0.61 5.77 8.33
N ARG A 82 0.25 6.26 9.22
CA ARG A 82 1.02 7.49 9.00
C ARG A 82 2.30 7.20 8.23
N ASN A 83 2.50 7.88 7.11
CA ASN A 83 3.80 7.89 6.46
C ASN A 83 4.70 8.96 7.11
N LEU A 84 5.68 8.51 7.90
CA LEU A 84 6.73 9.33 8.54
C LEU A 84 8.08 9.13 7.84
N SER A 85 8.08 8.56 6.63
CA SER A 85 9.29 8.41 5.83
C SER A 85 9.68 9.71 5.11
N HIS A 86 10.86 9.70 4.51
CA HIS A 86 11.35 10.76 3.64
C HIS A 86 10.83 10.63 2.19
N GLU A 87 9.92 9.68 1.94
CA GLU A 87 9.43 9.32 0.61
C GLU A 87 7.89 9.34 0.56
N HIS A 88 7.32 9.52 -0.63
CA HIS A 88 5.89 9.32 -0.83
C HIS A 88 5.60 7.83 -1.03
N ILE A 89 5.35 7.13 0.07
CA ILE A 89 4.95 5.71 0.07
C ILE A 89 3.44 5.62 -0.09
N ASN A 90 2.98 4.85 -1.07
CA ASN A 90 1.57 4.53 -1.19
C ASN A 90 1.18 3.51 -0.12
N VAL A 91 0.62 4.00 0.99
CA VAL A 91 0.25 3.19 2.14
C VAL A 91 -0.95 2.28 1.85
N ASN A 92 -1.81 2.68 0.91
CA ASN A 92 -3.05 1.97 0.63
C ASN A 92 -2.80 0.59 0.02
N THR A 93 -1.67 0.37 -0.66
CA THR A 93 -1.38 -0.91 -1.32
C THR A 93 -1.34 -2.06 -0.32
N PHE A 94 -0.51 -1.94 0.73
CA PHE A 94 -0.37 -3.01 1.72
C PHE A 94 -1.55 -3.09 2.69
N VAL A 95 -2.19 -1.94 3.00
CA VAL A 95 -3.40 -1.92 3.83
C VAL A 95 -4.53 -2.69 3.15
N ASN A 96 -4.75 -2.47 1.85
CA ASN A 96 -5.76 -3.19 1.07
C ASN A 96 -5.44 -4.69 0.94
N ASP A 97 -4.17 -5.06 0.82
CA ASP A 97 -3.76 -6.47 0.82
C ASP A 97 -4.03 -7.15 2.16
N MET A 98 -3.79 -6.45 3.27
CA MET A 98 -4.11 -6.94 4.60
C MET A 98 -5.61 -7.12 4.80
N GLU A 99 -6.41 -6.10 4.48
CA GLU A 99 -7.86 -6.14 4.56
C GLU A 99 -8.41 -7.33 3.76
N ARG A 100 -8.01 -7.43 2.48
CA ARG A 100 -8.41 -8.54 1.60
C ARG A 100 -8.06 -9.91 2.20
N SER A 101 -6.84 -10.08 2.69
CA SER A 101 -6.38 -11.38 3.20
C SER A 101 -7.04 -11.76 4.52
N LEU A 102 -7.25 -10.80 5.41
CA LEU A 102 -7.94 -11.02 6.68
C LEU A 102 -9.43 -11.31 6.48
N ILE A 103 -10.11 -10.62 5.54
CA ILE A 103 -11.48 -10.97 5.13
C ILE A 103 -11.53 -12.39 4.54
N ASN A 104 -10.64 -12.70 3.59
CA ASN A 104 -10.59 -14.00 2.92
C ASN A 104 -10.25 -15.15 3.88
N SER A 105 -9.60 -14.87 5.01
CA SER A 105 -9.38 -15.87 6.07
C SER A 105 -10.69 -16.35 6.71
N GLY A 106 -11.78 -15.60 6.56
CA GLY A 106 -13.08 -15.87 7.16
C GLY A 106 -13.13 -15.63 8.68
N ARG A 107 -12.05 -15.10 9.27
CA ARG A 107 -11.87 -14.95 10.73
C ARG A 107 -12.10 -13.54 11.25
N VAL A 108 -12.20 -12.54 10.38
CA VAL A 108 -12.30 -11.12 10.72
C VAL A 108 -13.29 -10.48 9.75
N ASP A 109 -14.13 -9.58 10.26
CA ASP A 109 -14.98 -8.71 9.45
C ASP A 109 -14.36 -7.31 9.41
N PHE A 110 -14.35 -6.66 8.25
CA PHE A 110 -13.94 -5.26 8.14
C PHE A 110 -15.16 -4.36 7.98
N VAL A 111 -15.19 -3.27 8.72
CA VAL A 111 -16.18 -2.22 8.52
C VAL A 111 -15.63 -1.16 7.57
N ALA A 112 -16.52 -0.60 6.78
CA ALA A 112 -16.20 0.47 5.85
C ALA A 112 -15.50 1.66 6.55
N SER A 113 -14.54 2.26 5.85
CA SER A 113 -13.83 3.45 6.29
C SER A 113 -14.79 4.64 6.46
N ALA A 114 -14.32 5.71 7.09
CA ALA A 114 -15.15 6.91 7.29
C ALA A 114 -15.67 7.49 5.96
N GLN A 115 -14.87 7.43 4.90
CA GLN A 115 -15.25 7.95 3.58
C GLN A 115 -16.28 7.04 2.90
N GLU A 116 -16.03 5.73 2.86
CA GLU A 116 -16.98 4.76 2.30
C GLU A 116 -18.32 4.77 3.03
N ARG A 117 -18.32 4.93 4.37
CA ARG A 117 -19.56 5.05 5.13
C ARG A 117 -20.36 6.29 4.74
N GLN A 118 -19.71 7.40 4.42
CA GLN A 118 -20.42 8.59 3.96
C GLN A 118 -21.13 8.31 2.63
N GLU A 119 -20.42 7.73 1.67
CA GLU A 119 -20.99 7.36 0.36
C GLU A 119 -22.15 6.36 0.51
N ILE A 120 -22.00 5.34 1.37
CA ILE A 120 -23.05 4.35 1.62
C ILE A 120 -24.26 4.94 2.36
N ARG A 121 -24.06 5.91 3.25
CA ARG A 121 -25.17 6.61 3.93
C ARG A 121 -25.95 7.46 2.94
N ASP A 122 -25.25 8.18 2.06
CA ASP A 122 -25.89 9.01 1.03
C ASP A 122 -26.73 8.15 0.08
N GLU A 123 -26.19 7.01 -0.37
CA GLU A 123 -26.92 6.01 -1.17
C GLU A 123 -28.14 5.44 -0.40
N ARG A 124 -28.01 5.17 0.90
CA ARG A 124 -29.11 4.65 1.72
C ARG A 124 -30.25 5.66 1.83
N VAL A 125 -29.95 6.95 1.91
CA VAL A 125 -30.97 8.01 1.91
C VAL A 125 -31.73 8.03 0.57
N ASP A 126 -31.04 7.88 -0.55
CA ASP A 126 -31.70 7.77 -1.86
C ASP A 126 -32.61 6.54 -1.92
N GLN A 127 -32.11 5.37 -1.49
CA GLN A 127 -32.91 4.14 -1.44
C GLN A 127 -34.07 4.22 -0.45
N ASP A 128 -33.98 5.00 0.63
CA ASP A 128 -35.10 5.17 1.55
C ASP A 128 -36.31 5.86 0.88
N LEU A 129 -36.03 6.74 -0.09
CA LEU A 129 -37.04 7.44 -0.88
C LEU A 129 -37.54 6.62 -2.07
N ASN A 130 -36.64 5.86 -2.72
CA ASN A 130 -36.90 5.26 -4.03
C ASN A 130 -37.09 3.74 -4.01
N ALA A 131 -36.54 3.01 -3.03
CA ALA A 131 -36.62 1.55 -2.97
C ALA A 131 -37.93 1.07 -2.34
N SER A 132 -38.32 -0.17 -2.65
CA SER A 132 -39.50 -0.77 -2.04
C SER A 132 -39.30 -0.97 -0.53
N ALA A 133 -40.39 -0.85 0.25
CA ALA A 133 -40.34 -1.04 1.70
C ALA A 133 -39.84 -2.44 2.12
N ALA A 134 -40.01 -3.46 1.28
CA ALA A 134 -39.57 -4.83 1.55
C ALA A 134 -38.06 -5.04 1.39
N THR A 135 -37.37 -4.15 0.66
CA THR A 135 -35.96 -4.31 0.30
C THR A 135 -35.07 -3.19 0.81
N ARG A 136 -35.64 -2.04 1.21
CA ARG A 136 -34.87 -0.92 1.75
C ARG A 136 -34.16 -1.31 3.06
N ASN A 137 -32.96 -0.77 3.27
CA ASN A 137 -32.20 -0.97 4.49
C ASN A 137 -32.37 0.23 5.42
N GLU A 138 -32.67 -0.02 6.71
CA GLU A 138 -32.86 1.05 7.69
C GLU A 138 -31.54 1.77 8.04
N ALA A 139 -31.65 3.06 8.36
CA ALA A 139 -30.55 3.83 8.92
C ALA A 139 -30.23 3.39 10.35
N GLY A 140 -28.99 3.61 10.80
CA GLY A 140 -28.56 3.32 12.18
C GLY A 140 -28.26 1.84 12.48
N GLN A 141 -28.37 0.94 11.50
CA GLN A 141 -28.05 -0.49 11.62
C GLN A 141 -26.64 -0.83 11.10
N GLU A 142 -25.69 0.10 11.21
CA GLU A 142 -24.30 -0.16 10.80
C GLU A 142 -23.59 -1.06 11.82
N LEU A 143 -22.80 -2.01 11.34
CA LEU A 143 -21.93 -2.81 12.20
C LEU A 143 -20.87 -1.90 12.83
N GLY A 144 -20.79 -1.90 14.16
CA GLY A 144 -19.73 -1.21 14.90
C GLY A 144 -18.43 -1.99 14.84
N ALA A 145 -17.30 -1.30 14.76
CA ALA A 145 -15.98 -1.94 14.90
C ALA A 145 -15.68 -2.24 16.38
N ASP A 146 -15.08 -3.39 16.63
CA ASP A 146 -14.50 -3.78 17.92
C ASP A 146 -13.05 -3.29 18.08
N TYR A 147 -12.34 -3.25 16.96
CA TYR A 147 -10.93 -2.86 16.91
C TYR A 147 -10.65 -1.86 15.80
N MET A 148 -9.63 -1.05 16.01
CA MET A 148 -9.04 -0.18 15.00
C MET A 148 -7.61 -0.62 14.70
N LEU A 149 -7.34 -0.91 13.42
CA LEU A 149 -5.99 -1.10 12.91
C LEU A 149 -5.36 0.27 12.65
N LYS A 150 -4.25 0.57 13.30
CA LYS A 150 -3.45 1.78 13.09
C LYS A 150 -2.04 1.41 12.72
N GLY A 151 -1.30 2.37 12.15
CA GLY A 151 0.10 2.12 11.87
C GLY A 151 0.92 3.35 11.57
N GLU A 152 2.20 3.12 11.38
CA GLU A 152 3.15 4.11 10.90
C GLU A 152 4.28 3.46 10.11
N ILE A 153 4.87 4.24 9.22
CA ILE A 153 6.04 3.88 8.42
C ILE A 153 7.12 4.90 8.70
N ASN A 154 8.25 4.42 9.22
CA ASN A 154 9.41 5.23 9.54
C ASN A 154 10.56 4.91 8.59
N THR A 155 11.42 5.88 8.33
CA THR A 155 12.63 5.65 7.52
C THR A 155 13.84 6.35 8.11
N ILE A 156 14.95 5.61 8.19
CA ILE A 156 16.27 6.13 8.56
C ILE A 156 17.16 6.01 7.33
N VAL A 157 17.80 7.12 6.96
CA VAL A 157 18.72 7.18 5.83
C VAL A 157 20.11 7.52 6.36
N ASP A 158 21.08 6.68 6.03
CA ASP A 158 22.50 6.92 6.31
C ASP A 158 23.26 6.96 4.98
N ARG A 159 24.13 7.95 4.79
CA ARG A 159 24.81 8.19 3.51
C ARG A 159 26.25 8.63 3.74
N GLU A 160 27.16 7.92 3.06
CA GLU A 160 28.57 8.30 2.98
C GLU A 160 29.04 8.24 1.51
N GLY A 161 29.37 9.40 0.95
CA GLY A 161 29.78 9.53 -0.45
C GLY A 161 28.75 8.98 -1.45
N LYS A 162 29.12 7.90 -2.15
CA LYS A 162 28.27 7.20 -3.14
C LYS A 162 27.51 6.00 -2.54
N GLN A 163 27.66 5.76 -1.24
CA GLN A 163 27.01 4.65 -0.55
C GLN A 163 25.87 5.20 0.31
N GLN A 164 24.76 4.47 0.34
CA GLN A 164 23.60 4.84 1.15
C GLN A 164 22.95 3.59 1.71
N VAL A 165 22.56 3.64 2.97
CA VAL A 165 21.72 2.65 3.64
C VAL A 165 20.35 3.28 3.88
N ARG A 166 19.30 2.58 3.45
CA ARG A 166 17.91 2.95 3.71
C ARG A 166 17.30 1.89 4.59
N TYR A 167 16.82 2.30 5.75
CA TYR A 167 16.14 1.43 6.69
C TYR A 167 14.68 1.87 6.81
N TYR A 168 13.76 0.98 6.48
CA TYR A 168 12.34 1.17 6.65
C TYR A 168 11.86 0.32 7.81
N GLN A 169 10.95 0.88 8.61
CA GLN A 169 10.25 0.16 9.66
C GLN A 169 8.77 0.46 9.53
N VAL A 170 7.97 -0.59 9.41
CA VAL A 170 6.51 -0.51 9.44
C VAL A 170 6.04 -1.13 10.74
N ASP A 171 5.26 -0.36 11.49
CA ASP A 171 4.65 -0.78 12.74
C ASP A 171 3.13 -0.69 12.59
N LEU A 172 2.44 -1.81 12.82
CA LEU A 172 0.99 -1.88 12.84
C LEU A 172 0.49 -2.28 14.22
N THR A 173 -0.67 -1.77 14.61
CA THR A 173 -1.25 -2.01 15.92
C THR A 173 -2.76 -2.19 15.81
N MET A 174 -3.28 -3.25 16.39
CA MET A 174 -4.71 -3.46 16.60
C MET A 174 -5.09 -2.95 17.99
N ILE A 175 -5.99 -1.97 18.07
CA ILE A 175 -6.42 -1.32 19.31
C ILE A 175 -7.89 -1.60 19.53
N SER A 176 -8.29 -2.09 20.71
CA SER A 176 -9.71 -2.24 21.05
C SER A 176 -10.37 -0.87 21.22
N LEU A 177 -11.52 -0.69 20.58
CA LEU A 177 -12.32 0.52 20.71
C LEU A 177 -13.07 0.59 22.04
N ALA A 178 -13.26 -0.54 22.73
CA ALA A 178 -13.94 -0.59 24.01
C ALA A 178 -13.08 -0.06 25.18
N ASP A 179 -11.78 -0.39 25.20
CA ASP A 179 -10.89 -0.12 26.35
C ASP A 179 -9.52 0.50 25.96
N ASN A 180 -9.31 0.83 24.69
CA ASN A 180 -8.05 1.35 24.13
C ASN A 180 -6.83 0.42 24.30
N ARG A 181 -7.02 -0.85 24.64
CA ARG A 181 -5.93 -1.80 24.79
C ARG A 181 -5.41 -2.25 23.42
N LYS A 182 -4.08 -2.29 23.29
CA LYS A 182 -3.43 -2.92 22.14
C LYS A 182 -3.55 -4.44 22.27
N VAL A 183 -4.19 -5.10 21.30
CA VAL A 183 -4.38 -6.56 21.29
C VAL A 183 -3.44 -7.27 20.34
N TRP A 184 -2.86 -6.53 19.38
CA TRP A 184 -1.85 -7.01 18.47
C TRP A 184 -0.92 -5.87 18.07
N ILE A 185 0.37 -6.16 17.92
CA ILE A 185 1.39 -5.24 17.41
C ILE A 185 2.27 -6.05 16.45
N GLY A 186 2.31 -5.64 15.19
CA GLY A 186 3.15 -6.23 14.15
C GLY A 186 4.25 -5.25 13.74
N GLN A 187 5.42 -5.80 13.38
CA GLN A 187 6.56 -5.02 12.93
C GLN A 187 7.26 -5.71 11.78
N LYS A 188 7.60 -4.95 10.73
CA LYS A 188 8.49 -5.40 9.66
C LYS A 188 9.57 -4.36 9.41
N LYS A 189 10.80 -4.84 9.23
CA LYS A 189 11.97 -4.02 8.95
C LYS A 189 12.52 -4.42 7.59
N ILE A 190 12.89 -3.41 6.80
CA ILE A 190 13.53 -3.57 5.50
C ILE A 190 14.79 -2.72 5.50
N LYS A 191 15.93 -3.30 5.14
CA LYS A 191 17.20 -2.59 5.05
C LYS A 191 17.79 -2.78 3.67
N LYS A 192 17.95 -1.69 2.94
CA LYS A 192 18.51 -1.66 1.59
C LYS A 192 19.86 -0.96 1.58
N TYR A 193 20.83 -1.57 0.92
CA TYR A 193 22.12 -0.94 0.62
C TYR A 193 22.14 -0.49 -0.83
N VAL A 194 22.45 0.78 -1.07
CA VAL A 194 22.42 1.43 -2.39
C VAL A 194 23.82 1.95 -2.72
N LYS A 195 24.35 1.51 -3.87
CA LYS A 195 25.62 1.99 -4.42
C LYS A 195 25.34 2.95 -5.59
N ASN A 196 26.05 4.07 -5.63
CA ASN A 196 25.85 5.18 -6.58
C ASN A 196 24.50 5.91 -6.42
N ALA A 197 24.13 6.27 -5.20
CA ALA A 197 22.89 7.02 -4.94
C ALA A 197 22.92 8.43 -5.57
N ASN A 198 22.34 8.57 -6.76
CA ASN A 198 22.11 9.86 -7.42
C ASN A 198 20.76 10.50 -7.04
N LEU A 199 19.92 9.83 -6.25
CA LEU A 199 18.65 10.40 -5.79
C LEU A 199 18.90 11.54 -4.79
N ARG A 200 18.37 12.71 -5.15
CA ARG A 200 18.18 13.87 -4.28
C ARG A 200 16.67 13.99 -4.04
N PHE A 201 16.28 14.20 -2.79
CA PHE A 201 14.90 14.48 -2.40
C PHE A 201 14.58 15.96 -2.63
#